data_AF-A0A5J4W3L0-F1
#
_entry.id   AF-A0A5J4W3L0-F1
#
_cell.length_a   1.000
_cell.length_b   1.000
_cell.length_c   1.000
_cell.angle_alpha   90.00
_cell.angle_beta   90.00
_cell.angle_gamma   90.00
#
_symmetry.space_group_name_H-M   'P 1'
#
loop_
_entity.id
_entity.type
_entity.pdbx_description
1 polymer ?
#
loop_
_entity_poly.entity_id
_entity_poly.type
_entity_poly.pdbx_seq_one_letter_code
_entity_poly.pdbx_strand_id
1 'polypeptide(L)'
;MVQITPEPYDREKIDEMLDKILNISKQIDAYSKTEDEELLTLKLNIYDQIDAYSKIENDALLLLKTDKTDLIHAYTKGEADVVLEDKLNITDYIDVYNKQDDDALLLLKADKTQLAKYVHLTSAQTIIGQKQFNSNVNIAAFAKAGKNDASVLLVNGDDMLISSLVSQIQLQEV
;
A
#
# COMPACT_ATOMS: atom_id res chain seq x y z
N MET A 1 -124.68 -9.70 -46.00
CA MET A 1 -123.41 -9.28 -45.37
C MET A 1 -123.06 -10.30 -44.31
N VAL A 2 -121.92 -10.97 -44.41
CA VAL A 2 -121.43 -11.88 -43.36
C VAL A 2 -120.62 -11.04 -42.39
N GLN A 3 -121.15 -10.81 -41.19
CA GLN A 3 -120.38 -10.21 -40.11
C GLN A 3 -119.46 -11.29 -39.53
N ILE A 4 -118.16 -11.12 -39.75
CA ILE A 4 -117.12 -11.93 -39.11
C ILE A 4 -116.89 -11.30 -37.75
N THR A 5 -117.41 -11.90 -36.69
CA THR A 5 -117.02 -11.55 -35.31
C THR A 5 -115.61 -12.11 -35.09
N PRO A 6 -114.59 -11.28 -34.83
CA PRO A 6 -113.25 -11.78 -34.55
C PRO A 6 -113.27 -12.61 -33.26
N GLU A 7 -112.61 -13.76 -33.31
CA GLU A 7 -112.44 -14.66 -32.17
C GLU A 7 -111.78 -13.88 -31.02
N PRO A 8 -112.34 -13.91 -29.79
CA PRO A 8 -111.76 -13.18 -28.67
C PRO A 8 -110.38 -13.75 -28.36
N TYR A 9 -109.35 -12.89 -28.32
CA TYR A 9 -107.99 -13.28 -27.98
C TYR A 9 -107.95 -13.97 -26.62
N ASP A 10 -107.39 -15.18 -26.58
CA ASP A 10 -107.23 -15.97 -25.38
C ASP A 10 -106.10 -15.39 -24.51
N ARG A 11 -106.48 -14.74 -23.40
CA ARG A 11 -105.57 -14.05 -22.49
C ARG A 11 -104.56 -15.02 -21.86
N GLU A 12 -104.97 -16.25 -21.58
CA GLU A 12 -104.13 -17.26 -20.93
C GLU A 12 -102.93 -17.63 -21.80
N LYS A 13 -103.15 -17.72 -23.13
CA LYS A 13 -102.10 -17.96 -24.11
C LYS A 13 -101.09 -16.79 -24.22
N ILE A 14 -101.54 -15.56 -24.02
CA ILE A 14 -100.68 -14.36 -24.04
C ILE A 14 -99.79 -14.35 -22.78
N ASP A 15 -100.35 -14.64 -21.62
CA ASP A 15 -99.61 -14.69 -20.36
C ASP A 15 -98.52 -15.78 -20.41
N GLU A 16 -98.84 -16.97 -20.95
CA GLU A 16 -97.86 -18.06 -21.12
C GLU A 16 -96.72 -17.68 -22.10
N MET A 17 -97.02 -16.88 -23.14
CA MET A 17 -96.00 -16.35 -24.04
C MET A 17 -95.10 -15.33 -23.37
N LEU A 18 -95.66 -14.43 -22.56
CA LEU A 18 -94.90 -13.43 -21.81
C LEU A 18 -93.96 -14.07 -20.79
N ASP A 19 -94.41 -15.11 -20.09
CA ASP A 19 -93.58 -15.88 -19.16
C ASP A 19 -92.41 -16.57 -19.87
N LYS A 20 -92.63 -17.13 -21.07
CA LYS A 20 -91.55 -17.71 -21.89
C LYS A 20 -90.54 -16.66 -22.32
N ILE A 21 -91.00 -15.48 -22.76
CA ILE A 21 -90.13 -14.35 -23.12
C ILE A 21 -89.31 -13.89 -21.91
N LEU A 22 -89.94 -13.75 -20.74
CA LEU A 22 -89.28 -13.36 -19.50
C LEU A 22 -88.21 -14.39 -19.08
N ASN A 23 -88.52 -15.68 -19.19
CA ASN A 23 -87.56 -16.75 -18.89
C ASN A 23 -86.35 -16.73 -19.85
N ILE A 24 -86.59 -16.54 -21.15
CA ILE A 24 -85.51 -16.42 -22.15
C ILE A 24 -84.64 -15.21 -21.85
N SER A 25 -85.22 -14.04 -21.54
CA SER A 25 -84.47 -12.84 -21.18
C SER A 25 -83.56 -13.08 -19.98
N LYS A 26 -84.08 -13.71 -18.92
CA LYS A 26 -83.30 -14.05 -17.72
C LYS A 26 -82.14 -15.01 -18.03
N GLN A 27 -82.33 -15.97 -18.93
CA GLN A 27 -81.27 -16.89 -19.34
C GLN A 27 -80.17 -16.18 -20.15
N ILE A 28 -80.54 -15.24 -21.03
CA ILE A 28 -79.58 -14.42 -21.78
C ILE A 28 -78.75 -13.56 -20.82
N ASP A 29 -79.40 -12.87 -19.89
CA ASP A 29 -78.72 -12.03 -18.90
C ASP A 29 -77.76 -12.86 -18.02
N ALA A 30 -78.20 -14.04 -17.58
CA ALA A 30 -77.37 -14.95 -16.81
C ALA A 30 -76.14 -15.44 -17.62
N TYR A 31 -76.35 -15.85 -18.87
CA TYR A 31 -75.26 -16.32 -19.74
C TYR A 31 -74.23 -15.21 -20.01
N SER A 32 -74.69 -14.02 -20.39
CA SER A 32 -73.80 -12.87 -20.66
C SER A 32 -72.99 -12.49 -19.41
N LYS A 33 -73.62 -12.54 -18.22
CA LYS A 33 -72.93 -12.25 -16.97
C LYS A 33 -71.87 -13.31 -16.63
N THR A 34 -72.16 -14.59 -16.85
CA THR A 34 -71.18 -15.67 -16.65
C THR A 34 -69.98 -15.52 -17.59
N GLU A 35 -70.22 -15.21 -18.87
CA GLU A 35 -69.15 -14.96 -19.84
C GLU A 35 -68.26 -13.78 -19.44
N ASP A 36 -68.86 -12.68 -18.95
CA ASP A 36 -68.12 -11.52 -18.43
C ASP A 36 -67.27 -11.85 -17.19
N GLU A 37 -67.80 -12.65 -16.26
CA GLU A 37 -67.08 -13.09 -15.06
C GLU A 37 -65.90 -14.01 -15.39
N GLU A 38 -66.07 -14.94 -16.34
CA GLU A 38 -65.00 -15.82 -16.82
C GLU A 38 -63.90 -15.03 -17.55
N LEU A 39 -64.28 -14.08 -18.41
CA LEU A 39 -63.35 -13.20 -19.10
C LEU A 39 -62.56 -12.31 -18.12
N LEU A 40 -63.23 -11.79 -17.09
CA LEU A 40 -62.58 -10.99 -16.04
C LEU A 40 -61.56 -11.82 -15.26
N THR A 41 -61.92 -13.05 -14.90
CA THR A 41 -61.04 -14.00 -14.20
C THR A 41 -59.81 -14.32 -15.04
N LEU A 42 -59.98 -14.58 -16.34
CA LEU A 42 -58.87 -14.85 -17.25
C LEU A 42 -57.92 -13.64 -17.38
N LYS A 43 -58.46 -12.42 -17.48
CA LYS A 43 -57.66 -11.19 -17.53
C LYS A 43 -56.83 -10.99 -16.26
N LEU A 44 -57.42 -11.24 -15.09
CA LEU A 44 -56.74 -11.10 -13.81
C LEU A 44 -55.58 -12.11 -13.71
N ASN A 45 -55.81 -13.38 -14.07
CA ASN A 45 -54.77 -14.40 -14.09
C ASN A 45 -53.61 -14.07 -15.04
N ILE A 46 -53.90 -13.51 -16.22
CA ILE A 46 -52.84 -13.06 -17.15
C ILE A 46 -52.01 -11.94 -16.53
N TYR A 47 -52.66 -10.98 -15.86
CA TYR A 47 -51.96 -9.87 -15.21
C TYR A 47 -51.02 -10.35 -14.10
N ASP A 48 -51.52 -11.24 -13.23
CA ASP A 48 -50.73 -11.83 -12.13
C ASP A 48 -49.52 -12.61 -12.66
N GLN A 49 -49.69 -13.33 -13.77
CA GLN A 49 -48.58 -14.03 -14.43
C GLN A 49 -47.54 -13.05 -14.99
N ILE A 50 -47.97 -12.00 -15.68
CA ILE A 50 -47.07 -10.97 -16.23
C ILE A 50 -46.28 -10.27 -15.11
N ASP A 51 -46.93 -9.92 -14.01
CA ASP A 51 -46.29 -9.30 -12.86
C ASP A 51 -45.24 -10.23 -12.23
N ALA A 52 -45.62 -11.50 -12.02
CA ALA A 52 -44.70 -12.51 -11.49
C ALA A 52 -43.48 -12.74 -12.39
N TYR A 53 -43.67 -12.89 -13.71
CA TYR A 53 -42.57 -13.05 -14.67
C TYR A 53 -41.66 -11.82 -14.69
N SER A 54 -42.24 -10.61 -14.73
CA SER A 54 -41.46 -9.36 -14.73
C SER A 54 -40.63 -9.22 -13.45
N LYS A 55 -41.18 -9.63 -12.30
CA LYS A 55 -40.47 -9.61 -11.03
C LYS A 55 -39.30 -10.59 -11.01
N ILE A 56 -39.50 -11.82 -11.48
CA ILE A 56 -38.43 -12.83 -11.56
C ILE A 56 -37.29 -12.36 -12.47
N GLU A 57 -37.61 -11.78 -13.62
CA GLU A 57 -36.60 -11.24 -14.55
C GLU A 57 -35.81 -10.09 -13.91
N ASN A 58 -36.49 -9.17 -13.22
CA ASN A 58 -35.86 -8.07 -12.51
C ASN A 58 -34.95 -8.54 -11.37
N ASP A 59 -35.39 -9.53 -10.58
CA ASP A 59 -34.60 -10.10 -9.48
C ASP A 59 -33.35 -10.82 -10.03
N ALA A 60 -33.47 -11.56 -11.12
CA ALA A 60 -32.33 -12.22 -11.79
C ALA A 60 -31.33 -11.20 -12.35
N LEU A 61 -31.82 -10.12 -12.97
CA LEU A 61 -30.96 -9.04 -13.48
C LEU A 61 -30.26 -8.29 -12.33
N LEU A 62 -30.95 -8.09 -11.21
CA LEU A 62 -30.37 -7.47 -10.01
C LEU A 62 -29.26 -8.35 -9.42
N LEU A 63 -29.49 -9.66 -9.31
CA LEU A 63 -28.47 -10.62 -8.85
C LEU A 63 -27.22 -10.57 -9.73
N LEU A 64 -27.39 -10.59 -11.06
CA LEU A 64 -26.28 -10.52 -12.01
C LEU A 64 -25.49 -9.20 -11.90
N LYS A 65 -26.16 -8.08 -11.62
CA LYS A 65 -25.50 -6.78 -11.38
C LYS A 65 -24.68 -6.79 -10.09
N THR A 66 -25.20 -7.40 -9.04
CA THR A 66 -24.48 -7.56 -7.76
C THR A 66 -23.25 -8.43 -7.94
N ASP A 67 -23.39 -9.62 -8.54
CA ASP A 67 -22.27 -10.55 -8.79
C ASP A 67 -21.15 -9.90 -9.63
N LYS A 68 -21.52 -9.15 -10.67
CA LYS A 68 -20.55 -8.41 -11.48
C LYS A 68 -19.81 -7.35 -10.67
N THR A 69 -20.50 -6.66 -9.76
CA THR A 69 -19.88 -5.63 -8.90
C THR A 69 -18.91 -6.25 -7.91
N ASP A 70 -19.29 -7.37 -7.29
CA ASP A 70 -18.43 -8.10 -6.36
C ASP A 70 -17.18 -8.65 -7.06
N LEU A 71 -17.32 -9.16 -8.29
CA LEU A 71 -16.19 -9.60 -9.09
C LEU A 71 -15.21 -8.46 -9.42
N ILE A 72 -15.74 -7.28 -9.79
CA ILE A 72 -14.92 -6.09 -10.05
C ILE A 72 -14.18 -5.68 -8.78
N HIS A 73 -14.88 -5.61 -7.65
CA HIS A 73 -14.28 -5.26 -6.36
C HIS A 73 -13.18 -6.25 -5.95
N ALA A 74 -13.40 -7.55 -6.13
CA ALA A 74 -12.41 -8.58 -5.83
C ALA A 74 -11.15 -8.43 -6.71
N TYR A 75 -11.33 -8.21 -8.02
CA TYR A 75 -10.23 -8.03 -8.96
C TYR A 75 -9.40 -6.78 -8.64
N THR A 76 -10.05 -5.63 -8.44
CA THR A 76 -9.36 -4.37 -8.09
C THR A 76 -8.62 -4.46 -6.76
N LYS A 77 -9.19 -5.14 -5.76
CA LYS A 77 -8.52 -5.35 -4.47
C LYS A 77 -7.27 -6.22 -4.62
N GLY A 78 -7.37 -7.32 -5.38
CA GLY A 78 -6.23 -8.20 -5.62
C GLY A 78 -5.06 -7.51 -6.31
N GLU A 79 -5.33 -6.67 -7.32
CA GLU A 79 -4.29 -5.86 -7.98
C GLU A 79 -3.62 -4.87 -7.02
N ALA A 80 -4.41 -4.22 -6.15
CA ALA A 80 -3.88 -3.28 -5.16
C ALA A 80 -3.00 -3.97 -4.11
N ASP A 81 -3.42 -5.14 -3.60
CA ASP A 81 -2.68 -5.89 -2.59
C ASP A 81 -1.31 -6.36 -3.12
N VAL A 82 -1.24 -6.86 -4.37
CA VAL A 82 0.03 -7.28 -5.01
C VAL A 82 0.98 -6.10 -5.21
N VAL A 83 0.48 -4.96 -5.71
CA VAL A 83 1.31 -3.75 -5.90
C VAL A 83 1.83 -3.21 -4.56
N LEU A 84 1.06 -3.34 -3.49
CA LEU A 84 1.47 -2.91 -2.16
C LEU A 84 2.58 -3.80 -1.59
N GLU A 85 2.49 -5.11 -1.81
CA GLU A 85 3.46 -6.11 -1.38
C GLU A 85 4.82 -5.94 -2.10
N ASP A 86 4.79 -5.71 -3.43
CA ASP A 86 6.00 -5.41 -4.21
C ASP A 86 6.69 -4.11 -3.77
N LYS A 87 5.91 -3.07 -3.43
CA LYS A 87 6.47 -1.81 -2.91
C LYS A 87 7.14 -1.98 -1.56
N LEU A 88 6.54 -2.77 -0.66
CA LEU A 88 7.10 -3.04 0.67
C LEU A 88 8.45 -3.76 0.55
N ASN A 89 8.53 -4.78 -0.31
CA ASN A 89 9.77 -5.52 -0.58
C ASN A 89 10.89 -4.63 -1.13
N ILE A 90 10.56 -3.68 -2.01
CA ILE A 90 11.56 -2.74 -2.56
C ILE A 90 12.07 -1.79 -1.47
N THR A 91 11.19 -1.25 -0.62
CA THR A 91 11.59 -0.36 0.48
C THR A 91 12.51 -1.07 1.47
N ASP A 92 12.19 -2.30 1.87
CA ASP A 92 13.03 -3.09 2.77
C ASP A 92 14.43 -3.35 2.18
N TYR A 93 14.51 -3.63 0.87
CA TYR A 93 15.78 -3.84 0.18
C TYR A 93 16.62 -2.55 0.12
N ILE A 94 15.99 -1.40 -0.12
CA ILE A 94 16.66 -0.09 -0.14
C ILE A 94 17.19 0.28 1.24
N ASP A 95 16.42 0.04 2.30
CA ASP A 95 16.84 0.34 3.68
C ASP A 95 18.04 -0.51 4.11
N VAL A 96 18.05 -1.81 3.77
CA VAL A 96 19.19 -2.69 4.02
C VAL A 96 20.43 -2.23 3.24
N TYR A 97 20.27 -1.92 1.95
CA TYR A 97 21.37 -1.49 1.09
C TYR A 97 22.00 -0.17 1.60
N ASN A 98 21.18 0.84 1.91
CA ASN A 98 21.66 2.13 2.40
C ASN A 98 22.36 2.01 3.76
N LYS A 99 21.86 1.14 4.65
CA LYS A 99 22.48 0.91 5.96
C LYS A 99 23.87 0.29 5.85
N GLN A 100 24.06 -0.66 4.92
CA GLN A 100 25.38 -1.24 4.68
C GLN A 100 26.38 -0.22 4.13
N ASP A 101 25.95 0.66 3.21
CA ASP A 101 26.79 1.73 2.67
C ASP A 101 27.17 2.76 3.75
N ASP A 102 26.24 3.14 4.62
CA ASP A 102 26.48 4.06 5.73
C ASP A 102 27.45 3.46 6.78
N ASP A 103 27.25 2.18 7.15
CA ASP A 103 28.14 1.48 8.08
C ASP A 103 29.57 1.35 7.51
N ALA A 104 29.70 1.05 6.21
CA ALA A 104 30.99 0.97 5.53
C ALA A 104 31.69 2.34 5.42
N LEU A 105 30.94 3.41 5.12
CA LEU A 105 31.46 4.78 5.07
C LEU A 105 31.90 5.29 6.45
N LEU A 106 31.15 4.96 7.51
CA LEU A 106 31.50 5.27 8.89
C LEU A 106 32.79 4.58 9.32
N LEU A 107 32.93 3.28 9.01
CA LEU A 107 34.15 2.51 9.30
C LEU A 107 35.38 3.11 8.60
N LEU A 108 35.26 3.45 7.32
CA LEU A 108 36.36 4.03 6.54
C LEU A 108 36.79 5.43 7.03
N LYS A 109 35.83 6.25 7.50
CA LYS A 109 36.10 7.59 8.06
C LYS A 109 36.74 7.52 9.45
N ALA A 110 36.31 6.58 10.29
CA ALA A 110 36.89 6.37 11.62
C ALA A 110 38.37 5.94 11.53
N ASP A 111 38.69 4.99 10.65
CA ASP A 111 40.05 4.47 10.50
C ASP A 111 41.04 5.52 9.98
N LYS A 112 40.68 6.30 8.95
CA LYS A 112 41.66 7.22 8.34
C LYS A 112 41.93 8.48 9.17
N THR A 113 40.91 9.04 9.81
CA THR A 113 41.04 10.35 10.49
C THR A 113 41.62 10.25 11.89
N GLN A 114 41.39 9.13 12.59
CA GLN A 114 41.96 8.92 13.92
C GLN A 114 43.42 8.48 13.83
N LEU A 115 43.75 7.55 12.92
CA LEU A 115 45.09 6.97 12.83
C LEU A 115 46.18 8.02 12.49
N ALA A 116 45.84 9.02 11.66
CA ALA A 116 46.77 10.08 11.27
C ALA A 116 47.22 11.02 12.42
N LYS A 117 46.56 10.97 13.59
CA LYS A 117 46.91 11.80 14.77
C LYS A 117 47.85 11.10 15.75
N TYR A 118 48.09 9.80 15.59
CA TYR A 118 48.92 9.01 16.51
C TYR A 118 50.34 8.84 15.97
N VAL A 119 51.27 8.60 16.90
CA VAL A 119 52.66 8.22 16.61
C VAL A 119 52.69 6.71 16.33
N HIS A 120 53.24 6.32 15.18
CA HIS A 120 53.46 4.93 14.80
C HIS A 120 54.85 4.45 15.23
N LEU A 121 54.94 3.16 15.59
CA LEU A 121 56.15 2.55 16.16
C LEU A 121 57.22 2.18 15.12
N THR A 122 56.84 2.04 13.85
CA THR A 122 57.68 1.41 12.81
C THR A 122 58.04 2.34 11.65
N SER A 123 57.39 3.50 11.52
CA SER A 123 57.57 4.42 10.41
C SER A 123 58.43 5.62 10.79
N ALA A 124 59.21 6.13 9.83
CA ALA A 124 59.80 7.47 9.95
C ALA A 124 58.69 8.53 10.00
N GLN A 125 58.75 9.44 10.97
CA GLN A 125 57.70 10.41 11.21
C GLN A 125 58.23 11.70 11.86
N THR A 126 57.59 12.82 11.53
CA THR A 126 57.87 14.12 12.15
C THR A 126 56.92 14.34 13.30
N ILE A 127 57.45 14.55 14.51
CA ILE A 127 56.65 14.84 15.70
C ILE A 127 56.91 16.29 16.11
N ILE A 128 55.88 17.14 16.07
CA ILE A 128 55.99 18.57 16.35
C ILE A 128 55.64 18.92 17.80
N GLY A 129 56.19 20.04 18.30
CA GLY A 129 55.98 20.54 19.66
C GLY A 129 56.81 19.84 20.73
N GLN A 130 56.80 20.37 21.96
CA GLN A 130 57.55 19.81 23.08
C GLN A 130 57.09 18.38 23.39
N LYS A 131 58.04 17.49 23.70
CA LYS A 131 57.80 16.11 24.14
C LYS A 131 58.52 15.89 25.45
N GLN A 132 57.76 15.58 26.49
CA GLN A 132 58.27 15.28 27.82
C GLN A 132 58.16 13.78 28.04
N PHE A 133 59.27 13.15 28.42
CA PHE A 133 59.31 11.74 28.79
C PHE A 133 59.57 11.67 30.30
N ASN A 134 58.60 11.15 31.05
CA ASN A 134 58.66 11.07 32.52
C ASN A 134 59.43 9.82 33.01
N SER A 135 60.09 9.10 32.12
CA SER A 135 60.80 7.85 32.40
C SER A 135 61.97 7.71 31.43
N ASN A 136 62.87 6.78 31.75
CA ASN A 136 64.06 6.53 30.94
C ASN A 136 63.68 6.16 29.49
N VAL A 137 64.35 6.80 28.53
CA VAL A 137 64.18 6.54 27.09
C VAL A 137 65.43 5.84 26.58
N ASN A 138 65.25 4.72 25.87
CA ASN A 138 66.33 4.01 25.17
C ASN A 138 66.23 4.31 23.68
N ILE A 139 67.30 4.84 23.09
CA ILE A 139 67.37 5.23 21.68
C ILE A 139 68.67 4.65 21.10
N ALA A 140 68.59 4.00 19.94
CA ALA A 140 69.75 3.40 19.29
C ALA A 140 70.74 4.45 18.73
N ALA A 141 70.23 5.57 18.20
CA ALA A 141 71.05 6.66 17.67
C ALA A 141 70.28 7.99 17.68
N PHE A 142 70.99 9.11 17.83
CA PHE A 142 70.46 10.46 17.70
C PHE A 142 71.26 11.22 16.62
N ALA A 143 70.57 11.92 15.73
CA ALA A 143 71.19 12.79 14.73
C ALA A 143 70.63 14.20 14.86
N LYS A 144 71.52 15.20 14.91
CA LYS A 144 71.14 16.61 14.94
C LYS A 144 71.06 17.16 13.52
N ALA A 145 69.88 17.59 13.09
CA ALA A 145 69.72 18.25 11.80
C ALA A 145 70.29 19.68 11.84
N GLY A 146 71.05 20.06 10.80
CA GLY A 146 71.49 21.44 10.59
C GLY A 146 72.71 21.90 11.39
N LYS A 147 73.45 20.99 12.04
CA LYS A 147 74.76 21.30 12.66
C LYS A 147 75.83 20.31 12.19
N ASN A 148 77.08 20.77 12.25
CA ASN A 148 78.26 19.96 11.98
C ASN A 148 78.74 19.23 13.24
N ASP A 149 79.67 18.30 13.11
CA ASP A 149 80.22 17.49 14.21
C ASP A 149 81.11 18.29 15.19
N ALA A 150 80.94 19.61 15.27
CA ALA A 150 81.75 20.51 16.08
C ALA A 150 81.10 20.87 17.43
N SER A 151 79.89 20.37 17.73
CA SER A 151 79.15 20.70 18.95
C SER A 151 78.40 19.51 19.53
N VAL A 152 78.33 19.44 20.86
CA VAL A 152 77.49 18.49 21.61
C VAL A 152 76.26 19.19 22.17
N LEU A 153 75.14 18.47 22.24
CA LEU A 153 73.92 18.96 22.89
C LEU A 153 74.04 18.73 24.40
N LEU A 154 73.84 19.77 25.20
CA LEU A 154 73.76 19.69 26.65
C LEU A 154 72.35 19.26 27.09
N VAL A 155 72.25 18.75 28.31
CA VAL A 155 70.99 18.26 28.90
C VAL A 155 69.94 19.40 29.03
N ASN A 156 70.38 20.65 29.10
CA ASN A 156 69.51 21.82 29.12
C ASN A 156 69.01 22.25 27.71
N GLY A 157 69.44 21.55 26.65
CA GLY A 157 69.08 21.84 25.27
C GLY A 157 70.01 22.84 24.57
N ASP A 158 70.97 23.42 25.28
CA ASP A 158 71.98 24.31 24.69
C ASP A 158 73.06 23.49 23.96
N ASP A 159 73.78 24.16 23.06
CA ASP A 159 74.93 23.57 22.38
C ASP A 159 76.24 23.99 23.04
N MET A 160 77.16 23.04 23.20
CA MET A 160 78.54 23.30 23.61
C MET A 160 79.50 22.89 22.50
N LEU A 161 80.44 23.78 22.14
CA LEU A 161 81.47 23.46 21.16
C LEU A 161 82.46 22.43 21.71
N ILE A 162 82.84 21.46 20.88
CA ILE A 162 83.82 20.41 21.24
C ILE A 162 85.18 21.03 21.57
N SER A 163 85.58 22.11 20.89
CA SER A 163 86.82 22.84 21.18
C SER A 163 86.85 23.42 22.61
N SER A 164 85.69 23.76 23.16
CA SER A 164 85.56 24.29 24.52
C SER A 164 85.81 23.22 25.59
N LEU A 165 85.54 21.94 25.29
CA LEU A 165 85.85 20.81 26.16
C LEU A 165 87.35 20.50 26.17
N VAL A 166 88.00 20.55 25.01
CA VAL A 166 89.44 20.27 24.88
C VAL A 166 90.27 21.28 25.68
N SER A 167 89.88 22.55 25.67
CA SER A 167 90.54 23.61 26.44
C SER A 167 90.34 23.48 27.97
N GLN A 168 89.26 22.88 28.45
CA GLN A 168 89.03 22.69 29.89
C GLN A 168 89.88 21.57 30.49
N ILE A 169 90.11 20.48 29.75
CA ILE A 169 90.97 19.37 30.19
C ILE A 169 92.42 19.84 30.33
N GLN A 170 92.88 20.75 29.45
CA GLN A 170 94.24 21.30 29.49
C GLN A 170 94.48 22.30 30.65
N LEU A 171 93.44 22.77 31.33
CA LEU A 171 93.56 23.64 32.52
C LEU A 171 93.47 22.88 33.84
N GLN A 172 93.26 21.56 33.81
CA GLN A 172 93.22 20.67 34.99
C GLN A 172 94.46 19.79 35.15
N GLU A 173 95.42 19.84 34.22
CA GLU A 173 96.78 19.33 34.43
C GLU A 173 97.67 20.46 35.01
N VAL A 174 97.63 20.62 36.34
CA VAL A 174 98.71 21.22 37.15
C VAL A 174 98.97 20.30 38.33
#